data_AF-A0A934STW0-F1
#
_entry.id   AF-A0A934STW0-F1
#
_cell.length_a   1.000
_cell.length_b   1.000
_cell.length_c   1.000
_cell.angle_alpha   90.00
_cell.angle_beta   90.00
_cell.angle_gamma   90.00
#
_symmetry.space_group_name_H-M   'P 1'
#
loop_
_entity.id
_entity.type
_entity.pdbx_description
1 polymer ?
#
loop_
_entity_poly.entity_id
_entity_poly.type
_entity_poly.pdbx_seq_one_letter_code
_entity_poly.pdbx_strand_id
1 'polypeptide(L)'
;MRLTVSNTRRDNPMVTLFAQLDDGTFAAKLMAETDVPYTRQWPNALDQVAVYINPEAEQLQALLDALKDGRLDYARLQDYGAADGGVSVFDV
;
A
#
# COMPACT_ATOMS: atom_id res chain seq x y z
N MET A 1 -3.17 -16.72 4.31
CA MET A 1 -4.21 -16.08 5.15
C MET A 1 -4.95 -15.08 4.28
N ARG A 2 -6.25 -14.80 4.51
CA ARG A 2 -6.96 -13.77 3.74
C ARG A 2 -7.09 -12.50 4.57
N LEU A 3 -6.58 -11.40 4.04
CA LEU A 3 -6.66 -10.08 4.66
C LEU A 3 -7.68 -9.23 3.88
N THR A 4 -8.68 -8.71 4.58
CA THR A 4 -9.68 -7.81 3.98
C THR A 4 -9.39 -6.39 4.41
N VAL A 5 -9.09 -5.52 3.45
CA VAL A 5 -8.69 -4.14 3.68
C VAL A 5 -9.74 -3.20 3.10
N SER A 6 -10.09 -2.15 3.83
CA SER A 6 -11.00 -1.12 3.31
C SER A 6 -10.33 -0.35 2.18
N ASN A 7 -11.08 -0.11 1.11
CA ASN A 7 -10.64 0.82 0.08
C ASN A 7 -10.76 2.26 0.57
N THR A 8 -10.14 3.18 -0.13
CA THR A 8 -10.30 4.62 0.15
C THR A 8 -11.75 5.07 0.03
N ARG A 9 -12.12 6.19 0.66
CA ARG A 9 -13.45 6.78 0.50
C ARG A 9 -13.35 8.10 -0.27
N ARG A 10 -14.34 8.37 -1.14
CA ARG A 10 -14.36 9.57 -1.98
C ARG A 10 -14.42 10.88 -1.20
N ASP A 11 -15.05 10.88 -0.03
CA ASP A 11 -15.19 12.06 0.85
C ASP A 11 -13.90 12.38 1.62
N ASN A 12 -13.03 11.39 1.80
CA ASN A 12 -11.71 11.55 2.43
C ASN A 12 -10.70 10.58 1.79
N PRO A 13 -10.14 10.93 0.62
CA PRO A 13 -9.28 10.04 -0.14
C PRO A 13 -7.93 9.86 0.57
N MET A 14 -7.75 8.67 1.11
CA MET A 14 -6.50 8.15 1.64
C MET A 14 -5.82 7.23 0.62
N VAL A 15 -4.50 7.22 0.61
CA VAL A 15 -3.70 6.26 -0.15
C VAL A 15 -2.65 5.63 0.74
N THR A 16 -2.39 4.35 0.50
CA THR A 16 -1.22 3.68 1.05
C THR A 16 -0.13 3.72 0.00
N LEU A 17 0.94 4.46 0.28
CA LEU A 17 2.17 4.39 -0.48
C LEU A 17 2.94 3.15 -0.07
N PHE A 18 3.36 2.35 -1.05
CA PHE A 18 4.32 1.27 -0.90
C PHE A 18 5.60 1.62 -1.63
N ALA A 19 6.74 1.20 -1.11
CA ALA A 19 8.03 1.35 -1.76
C ALA A 19 8.87 0.09 -1.59
N GLN A 20 9.61 -0.24 -2.66
CA GLN A 20 10.70 -1.20 -2.62
C GLN A 20 12.01 -0.42 -2.43
N LEU A 21 12.76 -0.76 -1.39
CA LEU A 21 14.02 -0.10 -1.03
C LEU A 21 15.23 -0.80 -1.66
N ASP A 22 16.34 -0.08 -1.80
CA ASP A 22 17.59 -0.57 -2.38
C ASP A 22 18.28 -1.68 -1.56
N ASP A 23 17.96 -1.79 -0.27
CA ASP A 23 18.40 -2.85 0.63
C ASP A 23 17.58 -4.14 0.52
N GLY A 24 16.58 -4.17 -0.37
CA GLY A 24 15.68 -5.31 -0.58
C GLY A 24 14.50 -5.39 0.38
N THR A 25 14.32 -4.39 1.26
CA THR A 25 13.16 -4.30 2.15
C THR A 25 12.01 -3.51 1.53
N PHE A 26 10.84 -3.55 2.19
CA PHE A 26 9.65 -2.80 1.78
C PHE A 26 9.27 -1.81 2.88
N ALA A 27 8.81 -0.63 2.45
CA ALA A 27 8.24 0.38 3.32
C ALA A 27 6.83 0.74 2.84
N ALA A 28 5.95 1.09 3.78
CA ALA A 28 4.64 1.59 3.44
C ALA A 28 4.16 2.66 4.42
N LYS A 29 3.31 3.56 3.92
CA LYS A 29 2.72 4.64 4.72
C LYS A 29 1.35 5.03 4.18
N LEU A 30 0.37 5.07 5.06
CA LEU A 30 -0.94 5.66 4.80
C LEU A 30 -0.86 7.19 4.91
N MET A 31 -1.44 7.90 3.95
CA MET A 31 -1.55 9.36 3.95
C MET A 31 -2.75 9.84 3.14
N ALA A 32 -3.11 11.11 3.27
CA ALA A 32 -4.08 11.72 2.37
C ALA A 32 -3.52 11.75 0.94
N GLU A 33 -4.38 11.60 -0.07
CA GLU A 33 -3.98 11.66 -1.48
C GLU A 33 -3.30 13.00 -1.81
N THR A 34 -3.74 14.09 -1.19
CA THR A 34 -3.17 15.44 -1.37
C THR A 34 -1.77 15.60 -0.78
N ASP A 35 -1.38 14.72 0.16
CA ASP A 35 -0.10 14.76 0.84
C ASP A 35 0.95 13.87 0.16
N VAL A 36 0.58 13.19 -0.93
CA VAL A 36 1.49 12.35 -1.71
C VAL A 36 2.56 13.25 -2.34
N PRO A 37 3.86 13.02 -2.03
CA PRO A 37 4.92 13.84 -2.58
C PRO A 37 5.06 13.61 -4.09
N TYR A 38 5.39 14.68 -4.83
CA TYR A 38 5.75 14.60 -6.26
C TYR A 38 7.08 13.87 -6.50
N THR A 39 7.90 13.76 -5.46
CA THR A 39 9.14 12.97 -5.43
C THR A 39 8.94 11.70 -4.60
N ARG A 40 9.91 10.78 -4.62
CA ARG A 40 9.88 9.61 -3.75
C ARG A 40 9.81 10.02 -2.27
N GLN A 41 8.94 9.34 -1.53
CA GLN A 41 8.79 9.51 -0.08
C GLN A 41 10.01 8.99 0.68
N TRP A 42 10.64 7.93 0.17
CA TRP A 42 11.87 7.36 0.71
C TRP A 42 13.04 7.63 -0.24
N PRO A 43 14.14 8.27 0.21
CA PRO A 43 15.26 8.63 -0.66
C PRO A 43 15.92 7.45 -1.37
N ASN A 44 15.93 6.28 -0.73
CA ASN A 44 16.51 5.04 -1.22
C ASN A 44 15.46 4.08 -1.85
N ALA A 45 14.26 4.57 -2.14
CA ALA A 45 13.28 3.77 -2.88
C ALA A 45 13.76 3.57 -4.32
N LEU A 46 13.82 2.31 -4.74
CA LEU A 46 14.00 1.91 -6.14
C LEU A 46 12.72 2.21 -6.93
N ASP A 47 11.58 1.86 -6.33
CA ASP A 47 10.24 2.09 -6.88
C ASP A 47 9.24 2.46 -5.77
N GLN A 48 8.15 3.13 -6.15
CA GLN A 48 7.07 3.54 -5.26
C GLN A 48 5.73 3.53 -6.01
N VAL A 49 4.71 2.94 -5.37
CA VAL A 49 3.35 2.92 -5.90
C VAL A 49 2.34 3.44 -4.88
N ALA A 50 1.30 4.13 -5.35
CA ALA A 50 0.17 4.55 -4.53
C ALA A 50 -1.01 3.62 -4.77
N VAL A 51 -1.60 3.14 -3.68
CA VAL A 51 -2.73 2.20 -3.71
C VAL A 51 -3.89 2.79 -2.91
N TYR A 52 -5.09 2.84 -3.50
CA TYR A 52 -6.29 3.42 -2.89
C TYR A 52 -6.94 2.48 -1.87
N ILE A 53 -6.20 2.18 -0.81
CA ILE A 53 -6.61 1.39 0.34
C ILE A 53 -6.31 2.16 1.63
N ASN A 54 -7.09 1.86 2.67
CA ASN A 54 -7.00 2.43 4.01
C ASN A 54 -6.87 1.31 5.06
N PRO A 55 -5.71 0.62 5.10
CA PRO A 55 -5.44 -0.44 6.06
C PRO A 55 -5.27 0.11 7.47
N GLU A 56 -5.76 -0.65 8.44
CA GLU A 56 -5.37 -0.47 9.84
C GLU A 56 -3.89 -0.86 10.05
N ALA A 57 -3.30 -0.45 11.17
CA ALA A 57 -1.87 -0.66 11.43
C ALA A 57 -1.44 -2.13 11.33
N GLU A 58 -2.24 -3.05 11.89
CA GLU A 58 -1.97 -4.49 11.82
C GLU A 58 -2.05 -5.03 10.38
N GLN A 59 -3.00 -4.51 9.59
CA GLN A 59 -3.17 -4.90 8.19
C GLN A 59 -2.02 -4.40 7.33
N LEU A 60 -1.57 -3.16 7.57
CA LEU A 60 -0.41 -2.59 6.89
C LEU A 60 0.86 -3.40 7.17
N GLN A 61 1.07 -3.81 8.43
CA GLN A 61 2.19 -4.67 8.79
C GLN A 61 2.09 -6.03 8.11
N ALA A 62 0.90 -6.65 8.10
CA ALA A 62 0.69 -7.94 7.44
C ALA A 62 0.97 -7.88 5.93
N LEU A 63 0.64 -6.77 5.26
CA LEU A 63 0.97 -6.54 3.85
C LEU A 63 2.49 -6.43 3.63
N LEU A 64 3.18 -5.69 4.50
CA LEU A 64 4.64 -5.57 4.44
C LEU A 64 5.34 -6.92 4.66
N ASP A 65 4.87 -7.70 5.64
CA ASP A 65 5.40 -9.04 5.89
C ASP A 65 5.15 -9.97 4.69
N ALA A 66 3.98 -9.90 4.07
CA ALA A 66 3.67 -10.68 2.87
C ALA A 66 4.54 -10.29 1.66
N LEU A 67 4.83 -9.01 1.46
CA LEU A 67 5.76 -8.53 0.43
C LEU A 67 7.18 -9.06 0.70
N LYS A 68 7.64 -8.95 1.95
CA LYS A 68 8.96 -9.43 2.37
C LYS A 68 9.11 -10.95 2.18
N ASP A 69 8.07 -11.71 2.49
CA ASP A 69 8.05 -13.17 2.35
C ASP A 69 7.82 -13.63 0.90
N GLY A 70 7.57 -12.70 -0.04
CA GLY A 70 7.25 -13.02 -1.43
C GLY A 70 5.87 -13.66 -1.64
N ARG A 71 5.00 -13.58 -0.62
CA ARG A 71 3.59 -14.06 -0.70
C ARG A 71 2.71 -13.07 -1.45
N LEU A 72 3.06 -11.78 -1.41
CA LEU A 72 2.43 -10.72 -2.17
C LEU A 72 3.42 -10.17 -3.20
N ASP A 73 2.96 -10.01 -4.45
CA ASP A 73 3.77 -9.43 -5.52
C ASP A 73 3.63 -7.90 -5.52
N TYR A 74 4.76 -7.21 -5.36
CA TYR A 74 4.82 -5.75 -5.36
C TYR A 74 4.25 -5.16 -6.66
N ALA A 75 4.52 -5.77 -7.82
CA ALA A 75 4.06 -5.27 -9.12
C ALA A 75 2.54 -5.30 -9.25
N ARG A 76 1.85 -6.13 -8.46
CA ARG A 76 0.41 -6.28 -8.48
C ARG A 76 -0.31 -5.40 -7.46
N LEU A 77 0.42 -4.65 -6.62
CA LEU A 77 -0.19 -3.81 -5.59
C LEU A 77 -1.19 -2.78 -6.15
N GLN A 78 -0.92 -2.24 -7.35
CA GLN A 78 -1.81 -1.30 -8.03
C GLN A 78 -3.10 -1.95 -8.57
N ASP A 79 -3.14 -3.28 -8.68
CA ASP A 79 -4.37 -4.00 -9.06
C ASP A 79 -5.40 -3.99 -7.91
N TYR A 80 -4.97 -3.63 -6.70
CA TYR A 80 -5.81 -3.55 -5.52
C TYR A 80 -6.22 -2.11 -5.20
N GLY A 81 -7.28 -1.97 -4.41
CA GLY A 81 -7.82 -0.66 -4.04
C GLY A 81 -8.80 -0.10 -5.05
N ALA A 82 -9.58 0.88 -4.60
CA ALA A 82 -10.52 1.61 -5.44
C ALA A 82 -10.77 2.98 -4.84
N ALA A 83 -10.97 4.00 -5.68
CA ALA A 83 -11.26 5.37 -5.26
C ALA A 83 -12.69 5.56 -4.69
N ASP A 84 -13.59 4.63 -4.99
CA ASP A 84 -15.03 4.76 -4.71
C ASP A 84 -15.50 3.94 -3.50
N GLY A 85 -14.58 3.46 -2.66
CA GLY A 85 -14.90 2.62 -1.50
C GLY A 85 -14.91 1.12 -1.80
N GLY A 86 -15.54 0.38 -0.89
CA GLY A 86 -15.54 -1.09 -0.88
C GLY A 86 -14.37 -1.68 -0.10
N VAL A 87 -14.04 -2.93 -0.40
CA VAL A 87 -12.95 -3.67 0.23
C VAL A 87 -12.11 -4.36 -0.83
N SER A 88 -10.81 -4.48 -0.56
CA SER A 88 -9.87 -5.32 -1.30
C SER A 88 -9.51 -6.53 -0.45
N VAL A 89 -9.38 -7.70 -1.09
CA VAL A 89 -8.97 -8.93 -0.43
C VAL A 89 -7.57 -9.30 -0.92
N PHE A 90 -6.65 -9.45 0.02
CA PHE A 90 -5.29 -9.87 -0.24
C PHE A 90 -5.10 -11.29 0.27
N ASP A 91 -4.50 -12.14 -0.57
CA ASP A 91 -3.98 -13.42 -0.14
C ASP A 91 -2.56 -13.19 0.41
N VAL A 92 -2.46 -13.05 1.74
CA VAL A 92 -1.20 -12.84 2.47
C VAL A 92 -0.75 -14.12 3.12
#